data_AF-A0A4Z0BK89-F1
#
_entry.id   AF-A0A4Z0BK89-F1
#
_cell.length_a   1.000
_cell.length_b   1.000
_cell.length_c   1.000
_cell.angle_alpha   90.00
_cell.angle_beta   90.00
_cell.angle_gamma   90.00
#
_symmetry.space_group_name_H-M   'P 1'
#
loop_
_entity.id
_entity.type
_entity.pdbx_description
1 polymer ?
#
loop_
_entity_poly.entity_id
_entity_poly.type
_entity_poly.pdbx_seq_one_letter_code
_entity_poly.pdbx_strand_id
1 'polypeptide(L)'
;MYAQASVGIDLFELGEPLDLFKEIQAAAAEYERAPSSRLLLFLLFALNHLREWIANAGFEVLESKRQSRGLEPNELLFYELWTMEEFRLINSLCNRSKHHVTRGGSKTSVTQGMTCNSPCTDSLGQTYYRIDGVDSRAVFAPVIRKYWEWFHPAG
;
A
#
# COMPACT_ATOMS: atom_id res chain seq x y z
N MET A 1 -18.73 21.91 -28.32
CA MET A 1 -17.45 21.63 -27.64
C MET A 1 -17.66 20.34 -26.86
N TYR A 2 -17.24 19.20 -27.43
CA TYR A 2 -17.53 17.89 -26.86
C TYR A 2 -16.56 17.62 -25.71
N ALA A 3 -17.10 17.35 -24.52
CA ALA A 3 -16.33 16.83 -23.41
C ALA A 3 -15.74 15.48 -23.82
N GLN A 4 -14.41 15.36 -23.79
CA GLN A 4 -13.76 14.06 -23.88
C GLN A 4 -14.16 13.26 -22.64
N ALA A 5 -14.98 12.23 -22.82
CA ALA A 5 -15.14 11.19 -21.84
C ALA A 5 -13.76 10.58 -21.59
N SER A 6 -13.27 10.62 -20.35
CA SER A 6 -12.08 9.88 -19.96
C SER A 6 -12.35 8.42 -20.24
N VAL A 7 -11.62 7.82 -21.18
CA VAL A 7 -11.63 6.38 -21.40
C VAL A 7 -10.99 5.77 -20.15
N GLY A 8 -11.82 5.43 -19.17
CA GLY A 8 -11.38 4.71 -17.98
C GLY A 8 -10.76 3.39 -18.43
N ILE A 9 -9.64 3.02 -17.83
CA ILE A 9 -9.10 1.67 -17.98
C ILE A 9 -10.14 0.74 -17.32
N ASP A 10 -10.77 -0.10 -18.13
CA ASP A 10 -11.68 -1.15 -17.66
C ASP A 10 -10.83 -2.27 -17.03
N LEU A 11 -10.62 -2.17 -15.73
CA LEU A 11 -9.83 -3.10 -14.93
C LEU A 11 -10.77 -4.10 -14.23
N PHE A 12 -11.62 -4.75 -15.02
CA PHE A 12 -12.64 -5.71 -14.55
C PHE A 12 -13.50 -5.12 -13.43
N GLU A 13 -13.50 -5.75 -12.25
CA GLU A 13 -14.31 -5.39 -11.08
C GLU A 13 -13.73 -4.20 -10.30
N LEU A 14 -12.58 -3.65 -10.70
CA LEU A 14 -11.92 -2.52 -10.06
C LEU A 14 -12.29 -1.20 -10.75
N GLY A 15 -13.53 -0.77 -10.54
CA GLY A 15 -14.07 0.45 -11.16
C GLY A 15 -13.69 1.75 -10.43
N GLU A 16 -13.55 1.68 -9.11
CA GLU A 16 -13.22 2.83 -8.27
C GLU A 16 -12.09 2.54 -7.26
N PRO A 17 -11.40 3.55 -6.71
CA PRO A 17 -10.37 3.34 -5.70
C PRO A 17 -10.84 2.54 -4.48
N LEU A 18 -12.12 2.65 -4.13
CA LEU A 18 -12.73 1.89 -3.04
C LEU A 18 -12.71 0.37 -3.31
N ASP A 19 -12.83 -0.05 -4.56
CA ASP A 19 -12.83 -1.47 -4.92
C ASP A 19 -11.44 -2.08 -4.72
N LEU A 20 -10.38 -1.38 -5.13
CA LEU A 20 -9.00 -1.78 -4.82
C LEU A 20 -8.76 -1.81 -3.31
N PHE A 21 -9.34 -0.88 -2.55
CA PHE A 21 -9.22 -0.88 -1.09
C PHE A 21 -9.90 -2.11 -0.45
N LYS A 22 -11.06 -2.53 -0.94
CA LYS A 22 -11.71 -3.78 -0.48
C LYS A 22 -10.83 -5.00 -0.75
N GLU A 23 -10.21 -5.08 -1.92
CA GLU A 23 -9.26 -6.15 -2.26
C GLU A 23 -8.03 -6.13 -1.35
N ILE A 24 -7.51 -4.95 -1.01
CA ILE A 24 -6.44 -4.80 -0.02
C ILE A 24 -6.86 -5.32 1.35
N GLN A 25 -8.08 -5.01 1.80
CA GLN A 25 -8.59 -5.49 3.10
C GLN A 25 -8.73 -7.02 3.11
N ALA A 26 -9.27 -7.61 2.03
CA ALA A 26 -9.40 -9.06 1.88
C ALA A 26 -8.02 -9.74 1.87
N ALA A 27 -7.08 -9.21 1.08
CA ALA A 27 -5.72 -9.72 1.01
C ALA A 27 -4.96 -9.57 2.32
N ALA A 28 -5.16 -8.49 3.08
CA ALA A 28 -4.56 -8.29 4.39
C ALA A 28 -5.09 -9.32 5.41
N ALA A 29 -6.39 -9.62 5.39
CA ALA A 29 -6.99 -10.65 6.23
C ALA A 29 -6.54 -12.07 5.84
N GLU A 30 -6.36 -12.35 4.54
CA GLU A 30 -5.73 -13.60 4.07
C GLU A 30 -4.28 -13.68 4.53
N TYR A 31 -3.54 -12.58 4.38
CA TYR A 31 -2.13 -12.48 4.74
C TYR A 31 -1.92 -12.70 6.24
N GLU A 32 -2.77 -12.16 7.11
CA GLU A 32 -2.69 -12.38 8.56
C GLU A 32 -2.73 -13.86 8.93
N ARG A 33 -3.54 -14.65 8.21
CA ARG A 33 -3.75 -16.08 8.48
C ARG A 33 -2.72 -16.97 7.80
N ALA A 34 -2.35 -16.64 6.57
CA ALA A 34 -1.46 -17.45 5.75
C ALA A 34 -0.54 -16.54 4.89
N PRO A 35 0.50 -15.95 5.51
CA PRO A 35 1.43 -15.09 4.79
C PRO A 35 2.08 -15.83 3.61
N SER A 36 2.07 -15.19 2.43
CA SER A 36 2.74 -15.69 1.23
C SER A 36 3.42 -14.56 0.46
N SER A 37 4.40 -14.90 -0.37
CA SER A 37 5.12 -13.92 -1.19
C SER A 37 4.19 -13.27 -2.22
N ARG A 38 3.20 -14.01 -2.73
CA ARG A 38 2.13 -13.49 -3.61
C ARG A 38 1.36 -12.36 -2.93
N LEU A 39 0.86 -12.62 -1.71
CA LEU A 39 0.09 -11.65 -0.95
C LEU A 39 0.95 -10.45 -0.49
N LEU A 40 2.19 -10.71 -0.07
CA LEU A 40 3.15 -9.65 0.26
C LEU A 40 3.33 -8.71 -0.95
N LEU A 41 3.59 -9.29 -2.13
CA LEU A 41 3.81 -8.52 -3.35
C LEU A 41 2.56 -7.73 -3.72
N PHE A 42 1.39 -8.37 -3.69
CA PHE A 42 0.11 -7.71 -3.94
C PHE A 42 -0.10 -6.52 -2.99
N LEU A 43 0.05 -6.71 -1.69
CA LEU A 43 -0.13 -5.65 -0.70
C LEU A 43 0.85 -4.50 -0.90
N LEU A 44 2.14 -4.78 -1.18
CA LEU A 44 3.13 -3.73 -1.46
C LEU A 44 2.75 -2.88 -2.68
N PHE A 45 2.34 -3.50 -3.78
CA PHE A 45 1.93 -2.77 -4.98
C PHE A 45 0.62 -2.03 -4.77
N ALA A 46 -0.41 -2.71 -4.24
CA ALA A 46 -1.74 -2.15 -4.09
C ALA A 46 -1.74 -0.98 -3.10
N LEU A 47 -1.06 -1.10 -1.94
CA LEU A 47 -0.95 0.00 -0.98
C LEU A 47 -0.17 1.19 -1.53
N ASN A 48 0.87 0.94 -2.34
CA ASN A 48 1.65 2.01 -2.97
C ASN A 48 0.85 2.78 -4.03
N HIS A 49 0.06 2.06 -4.85
CA HIS A 49 -0.65 2.65 -5.99
C HIS A 49 -2.06 3.15 -5.65
N LEU A 50 -2.68 2.72 -4.55
CA LEU A 50 -4.01 3.19 -4.16
C LEU A 50 -4.09 4.72 -4.01
N ARG A 51 -3.02 5.38 -3.52
CA ARG A 51 -2.98 6.86 -3.47
C ARG A 51 -3.04 7.52 -4.85
N GLU A 52 -2.48 6.88 -5.88
CA GLU A 52 -2.48 7.40 -7.25
C GLU A 52 -3.88 7.25 -7.84
N TRP A 53 -4.58 6.16 -7.51
CA TRP A 53 -5.96 5.93 -7.90
C TRP A 53 -6.90 6.94 -7.23
N ILE A 54 -6.74 7.20 -5.94
CA ILE A 54 -7.50 8.21 -5.20
C ILE A 54 -7.27 9.62 -5.75
N ALA A 55 -6.01 10.01 -5.97
CA ALA A 55 -5.67 11.31 -6.52
C ALA A 55 -6.01 11.45 -8.01
N ASN A 56 -6.25 10.34 -8.71
CA ASN A 56 -6.34 10.25 -10.16
C ASN A 56 -5.17 10.94 -10.88
N ALA A 57 -3.98 10.83 -10.30
CA ALA A 57 -2.78 11.53 -10.76
C ALA A 57 -1.50 10.89 -10.20
N GLY A 58 -0.44 10.97 -11.00
CA GLY A 58 0.92 10.64 -10.56
C GLY A 58 1.63 11.83 -9.92
N PHE A 59 2.78 11.57 -9.28
CA PHE A 59 3.57 12.58 -8.57
C PHE A 59 3.89 13.83 -9.40
N GLU A 60 4.33 13.67 -10.64
CA GLU A 60 4.73 14.81 -11.50
C GLU A 60 3.56 15.77 -11.77
N VAL A 61 2.37 15.20 -12.00
CA VAL A 61 1.13 15.97 -12.24
C VAL A 61 0.72 16.70 -10.96
N LEU A 62 0.79 16.04 -9.81
CA LEU A 62 0.47 16.64 -8.52
C LEU A 62 1.46 17.73 -8.12
N GLU A 63 2.74 17.57 -8.41
CA GLU A 63 3.76 18.55 -8.07
C GLU A 63 3.63 19.82 -8.92
N SER A 64 3.38 19.66 -10.23
CA SER A 64 3.04 20.80 -11.11
C SER A 64 1.75 21.49 -10.65
N LYS A 65 0.75 20.69 -10.24
CA LYS A 65 -0.51 21.20 -9.70
C LYS A 65 -0.26 22.04 -8.45
N ARG A 66 0.44 21.51 -7.46
CA ARG A 66 0.74 22.18 -6.17
C ARG A 66 1.40 23.55 -6.33
N GLN A 67 2.25 23.70 -7.35
CA GLN A 67 2.95 24.96 -7.63
C GLN A 67 2.07 26.00 -8.34
N SER A 68 1.00 25.56 -9.01
CA SER A 68 0.15 26.41 -9.86
C SER A 68 -1.26 26.65 -9.31
N ARG A 69 -1.79 25.70 -8.54
CA ARG A 69 -3.14 25.70 -7.97
C ARG A 69 -3.15 24.94 -6.64
N GLY A 70 -4.18 25.19 -5.82
CA GLY A 70 -4.38 24.41 -4.59
C GLY A 70 -4.60 22.91 -4.87
N LEU A 71 -4.35 22.10 -3.85
CA LEU A 71 -4.61 20.66 -3.89
C LEU A 71 -6.02 20.36 -3.39
N GLU A 72 -6.69 19.42 -4.05
CA GLU A 72 -7.97 18.88 -3.63
C GLU A 72 -7.79 17.87 -2.48
N PRO A 73 -8.84 17.56 -1.69
CA PRO A 73 -8.72 16.63 -0.56
C PRO A 73 -8.16 15.25 -0.91
N ASN A 74 -8.51 14.70 -2.08
CA ASN A 74 -7.99 13.41 -2.56
C ASN A 74 -6.48 13.49 -2.91
N GLU A 75 -6.00 14.66 -3.33
CA GLU A 75 -4.60 14.89 -3.66
C GLU A 75 -3.76 15.20 -2.41
N LEU A 76 -4.36 15.80 -1.37
CA LEU A 76 -3.71 15.98 -0.08
C LEU A 76 -3.32 14.65 0.56
N LEU A 77 -4.20 13.63 0.48
CA LEU A 77 -3.91 12.27 0.97
C LEU A 77 -2.60 11.71 0.38
N PHE A 78 -2.32 11.99 -0.91
CA PHE A 78 -1.11 11.53 -1.59
C PHE A 78 0.16 11.98 -0.85
N TYR A 79 0.19 13.24 -0.42
CA TYR A 79 1.31 13.84 0.31
C TYR A 79 1.30 13.45 1.77
N GLU A 80 0.14 13.35 2.41
CA GLU A 80 0.01 12.90 3.80
C GLU A 80 0.59 11.49 3.98
N LEU A 81 0.28 10.56 3.07
CA LEU A 81 0.86 9.22 3.08
C LEU A 81 2.38 9.26 2.98
N TRP A 82 2.96 10.19 2.21
CA TRP A 82 4.41 10.32 2.09
C TRP A 82 5.10 10.73 3.40
N THR A 83 4.38 11.33 4.33
CA THR A 83 4.93 11.68 5.66
C THR A 83 5.08 10.45 6.56
N MET A 84 4.35 9.36 6.28
CA MET A 84 4.41 8.12 7.05
C MET A 84 5.70 7.34 6.72
N GLU A 85 6.39 6.88 7.75
CA GLU A 85 7.60 6.05 7.58
C GLU A 85 7.26 4.72 6.90
N GLU A 86 6.15 4.11 7.31
CA GLU A 86 5.66 2.83 6.82
C GLU A 86 5.33 2.90 5.33
N PHE A 87 4.70 4.00 4.88
CA PHE A 87 4.41 4.21 3.48
C PHE A 87 5.69 4.39 2.66
N ARG A 88 6.67 5.16 3.16
CA ARG A 88 7.98 5.31 2.49
C ARG A 88 8.70 3.98 2.36
N LEU A 89 8.57 3.10 3.36
CA LEU A 89 9.10 1.74 3.32
C LEU A 89 8.40 0.87 2.26
N ILE A 90 7.07 0.89 2.22
CA ILE A 90 6.27 0.21 1.17
C ILE A 90 6.67 0.70 -0.22
N ASN A 91 6.76 2.03 -0.42
CA ASN A 91 7.13 2.62 -1.70
C ASN A 91 8.54 2.20 -2.14
N SER A 92 9.51 2.22 -1.22
CA SER A 92 10.89 1.77 -1.48
C SER A 92 10.93 0.30 -1.90
N LEU A 93 10.20 -0.58 -1.21
CA LEU A 93 10.11 -2.00 -1.55
C LEU A 93 9.41 -2.24 -2.90
N CYS A 94 8.30 -1.53 -3.15
CA CYS A 94 7.57 -1.58 -4.42
C CYS A 94 8.44 -1.13 -5.60
N ASN A 95 9.21 -0.04 -5.44
CA ASN A 95 10.13 0.43 -6.47
C ASN A 95 11.28 -0.56 -6.71
N ARG A 96 11.80 -1.18 -5.65
CA ARG A 96 12.88 -2.17 -5.78
C ARG A 96 12.44 -3.47 -6.43
N SER A 97 11.23 -3.97 -6.11
CA SER A 97 10.67 -5.16 -6.76
C SER A 97 10.46 -4.92 -8.25
N LYS A 98 10.00 -3.73 -8.65
CA LYS A 98 9.84 -3.33 -10.06
C LYS A 98 11.14 -3.38 -10.86
N HIS A 99 12.27 -2.96 -10.26
CA HIS A 99 13.55 -2.84 -10.96
C HIS A 99 14.51 -4.03 -10.75
N HIS A 100 14.08 -5.09 -10.04
CA HIS A 100 14.91 -6.23 -9.67
C HIS A 100 16.29 -5.82 -9.08
N VAL A 101 16.30 -4.75 -8.28
CA VAL A 101 17.53 -4.21 -7.70
C VAL A 101 17.85 -5.00 -6.42
N THR A 102 18.66 -6.04 -6.57
CA THR A 102 19.23 -6.83 -5.47
C THR A 102 20.45 -6.11 -4.86
N ARG A 103 20.27 -4.89 -4.32
CA ARG A 103 21.34 -4.26 -3.53
C ARG A 103 21.32 -4.79 -2.09
N GLY A 104 22.49 -5.19 -1.59
CA GLY A 104 22.70 -5.53 -0.19
C GLY A 104 22.57 -4.27 0.67
N GLY A 105 21.46 -4.14 1.40
CA GLY A 105 21.19 -2.95 2.21
C GLY A 105 19.91 -3.03 3.04
N SER A 106 18.82 -3.59 2.51
CA SER A 106 17.64 -3.90 3.33
C SER A 106 17.73 -5.29 3.92
N LYS A 107 17.43 -5.43 5.21
CA LYS A 107 17.36 -6.73 5.87
C LYS A 107 15.94 -7.28 5.74
N THR A 108 15.49 -7.51 4.50
CA THR A 108 14.28 -8.30 4.28
C THR A 108 14.61 -9.76 4.57
N SER A 109 13.84 -10.39 5.44
CA SER A 109 14.04 -11.80 5.78
C SER A 109 12.71 -12.52 5.88
N VAL A 110 12.77 -13.84 5.69
CA VAL A 110 11.63 -14.73 5.93
C VAL A 110 12.00 -15.61 7.09
N THR A 111 11.18 -15.61 8.14
CA THR A 111 11.35 -16.51 9.29
C THR A 111 10.13 -17.41 9.40
N GLN A 112 10.31 -18.65 9.80
CA GLN A 112 9.22 -19.58 10.05
C GLN A 112 9.17 -19.96 11.52
N GLY A 113 7.95 -20.10 12.03
CA GLY A 113 7.66 -20.47 13.40
C GLY A 113 7.67 -19.30 14.39
N MET A 114 7.15 -19.54 15.59
CA MET A 114 7.08 -18.53 16.64
C MET A 114 8.46 -18.05 17.07
N THR A 115 8.56 -16.73 17.24
CA THR A 115 9.70 -16.03 17.85
C THR A 115 9.21 -15.26 19.07
N CYS A 116 10.11 -14.73 19.91
CA CYS A 116 9.76 -13.88 21.05
C CYS A 116 8.96 -12.61 20.69
N ASN A 117 8.86 -12.27 19.39
CA ASN A 117 8.12 -11.13 18.87
C ASN A 117 6.94 -11.53 17.96
N SER A 118 6.51 -12.79 18.02
CA SER A 118 5.34 -13.26 17.26
C SER A 118 4.04 -12.93 18.02
N PRO A 119 2.98 -12.44 17.33
CA PRO A 119 1.65 -12.33 17.91
C PRO A 119 1.19 -13.66 18.53
N CYS A 120 0.61 -13.59 19.73
CA CYS A 120 0.15 -14.78 20.47
C CYS A 120 -1.02 -15.52 19.79
N THR A 121 -1.63 -14.91 18.78
CA THR A 121 -2.75 -15.47 18.00
C THR A 121 -2.30 -16.23 16.76
N ASP A 122 -1.02 -16.16 16.41
CA ASP A 122 -0.48 -16.81 15.20
C ASP A 122 -0.34 -18.33 15.39
N SER A 123 -0.35 -19.03 14.27
CA SER A 123 -0.05 -20.47 14.27
C SER A 123 1.44 -20.72 14.56
N LEU A 124 1.74 -21.82 15.28
CA LEU A 124 3.12 -22.19 15.67
C LEU A 124 4.09 -22.32 14.49
N GLY A 125 3.60 -22.65 13.29
CA GLY A 125 4.37 -22.81 12.05
C GLY A 125 4.23 -21.64 11.06
N GLN A 126 3.75 -20.47 11.50
CA GLN A 126 3.47 -19.35 10.62
C GLN A 126 4.74 -18.81 9.94
N THR A 127 4.58 -18.32 8.71
CA THR A 127 5.64 -17.64 7.97
C THR A 127 5.58 -16.14 8.28
N TYR A 128 6.72 -15.52 8.52
CA TYR A 128 6.83 -14.11 8.84
C TYR A 128 7.73 -13.44 7.82
N TYR A 129 7.20 -12.47 7.08
CA TYR A 129 8.01 -11.62 6.21
C TYR A 129 8.39 -10.39 7.01
N ARG A 130 9.69 -10.19 7.19
CA ARG A 130 10.24 -9.10 7.99
C ARG A 130 10.91 -8.08 7.09
N ILE A 131 10.73 -6.82 7.44
CA ILE A 131 11.37 -5.67 6.81
C ILE A 131 12.17 -4.98 7.91
N ASP A 132 13.50 -5.00 7.75
CA ASP A 132 14.44 -4.47 8.74
C ASP A 132 14.22 -5.04 10.17
N GLY A 133 13.85 -6.32 10.23
CA GLY A 133 13.60 -7.06 11.48
C GLY A 133 12.17 -6.95 12.03
N VAL A 134 11.38 -6.00 11.54
CA VAL A 134 9.98 -5.78 11.92
C VAL A 134 9.07 -6.62 11.03
N ASP A 135 8.01 -7.20 11.59
CA ASP A 135 6.99 -7.90 10.81
C ASP A 135 6.30 -6.94 9.82
N SER A 136 6.21 -7.33 8.55
CA SER A 136 5.56 -6.53 7.50
C SER A 136 4.11 -6.16 7.81
N ARG A 137 3.38 -6.94 8.62
CA ARG A 137 2.04 -6.60 9.10
C ARG A 137 2.01 -5.28 9.88
N ALA A 138 3.03 -5.04 10.70
CA ALA A 138 3.18 -3.79 11.45
C ALA A 138 3.46 -2.59 10.53
N VAL A 139 4.00 -2.83 9.33
CA VAL A 139 4.21 -1.80 8.31
C VAL A 139 2.92 -1.55 7.51
N PHE A 140 2.17 -2.61 7.20
CA PHE A 140 0.92 -2.48 6.43
C PHE A 140 -0.21 -1.86 7.24
N ALA A 141 -0.37 -2.23 8.51
CA ALA A 141 -1.52 -1.83 9.31
C ALA A 141 -1.72 -0.31 9.43
N PRO A 142 -0.70 0.52 9.70
CA PRO A 142 -0.87 1.98 9.76
C PRO A 142 -1.33 2.58 8.43
N VAL A 143 -0.80 2.09 7.31
CA VAL A 143 -1.17 2.59 5.97
C VAL A 143 -2.59 2.17 5.61
N ILE A 144 -2.97 0.92 5.88
CA ILE A 144 -4.36 0.44 5.69
C ILE A 144 -5.32 1.28 6.53
N ARG A 145 -4.96 1.58 7.78
CA ARG A 145 -5.77 2.43 8.67
C ARG A 145 -5.93 3.85 8.11
N LYS A 146 -4.85 4.46 7.61
CA LYS A 146 -4.93 5.80 7.00
C LYS A 146 -5.86 5.82 5.79
N TYR A 147 -5.83 4.79 4.95
CA TYR A 147 -6.82 4.64 3.87
C TYR A 147 -8.23 4.42 4.40
N TRP A 148 -8.41 3.60 5.43
CA TRP A 148 -9.73 3.37 6.03
C TRP A 148 -10.36 4.67 6.53
N GLU A 149 -9.60 5.49 7.25
CA GLU A 149 -10.02 6.81 7.75
C GLU A 149 -10.41 7.76 6.61
N TRP A 150 -9.75 7.66 5.45
CA TRP A 150 -10.10 8.47 4.27
C TRP A 150 -11.42 8.02 3.63
N PHE A 151 -11.64 6.71 3.49
CA PHE A 151 -12.90 6.17 2.95
C PHE A 151 -14.08 6.27 3.93
N HIS A 152 -13.80 6.40 5.23
CA HIS A 152 -14.80 6.44 6.31
C HIS A 152 -14.55 7.66 7.21
N PRO A 153 -14.73 8.89 6.72
CA PRO A 153 -14.57 10.07 7.54
C PRO A 153 -15.51 10.02 8.73
N ALA A 154 -14.99 10.28 9.93
CA ALA A 154 -15.83 10.46 11.11
C ALA A 154 -16.78 11.63 10.85
N GLY A 155 -18.09 11.36 10.90
CA GLY A 155 -19.14 12.36 10.71
C GLY A 155 -19.13 13.45 11.78
#